data_AF-A0A842TG37-F1
#
_entry.id   AF-A0A842TG37-F1
#
_cell.length_a   1.000
_cell.length_b   1.000
_cell.length_c   1.000
_cell.angle_alpha   90.00
_cell.angle_beta   90.00
_cell.angle_gamma   90.00
#
_symmetry.space_group_name_H-M   'P 1'
#
loop_
_entity.id
_entity.type
_entity.pdbx_description
1 polymer ?
#
loop_
_entity_poly.entity_id
_entity_poly.type
_entity_poly.pdbx_seq_one_letter_code
_entity_poly.pdbx_strand_id
1 'polypeptide(L)'
;MVFSSKDLPYSYIAKKRQKDGVSVEFDWANETDIQKIEKLTALLNKNINIDYKSFKELEKNIPQFFHNSKKQNCLITTIFYHFFHFEQNPKTEKILNKISEKYLHIENVENLRLFVWDYISKYYQGFVEKNQRSTALSEISNDFDIEPRQLNSILWSDYDSEKILIRYRPIKPKIVVYLYNFHLLETILRNSTSITLSVPNLLGYITKNLIFKLKFTP
;
A
#
# COMPACT_ATOMS: atom_id res chain seq x y z
N MET A 1 4.36 3.99 -10.66
CA MET A 1 3.49 5.03 -10.09
C MET A 1 3.22 4.62 -8.66
N VAL A 2 4.12 5.02 -7.75
CA VAL A 2 3.94 4.83 -6.31
C VAL A 2 2.89 5.84 -5.90
N PHE A 3 1.76 5.39 -5.36
CA PHE A 3 0.71 6.28 -4.85
C PHE A 3 1.27 7.04 -3.64
N SER A 4 1.99 8.15 -3.88
CA SER A 4 2.66 8.93 -2.82
C SER A 4 1.75 9.94 -2.13
N SER A 5 0.46 9.95 -2.44
CA SER A 5 -0.51 10.62 -1.59
C SER A 5 -1.54 9.62 -1.09
N LYS A 6 -1.72 9.57 0.23
CA LYS A 6 -2.78 8.82 0.93
C LYS A 6 -4.18 9.38 0.64
N ASP A 7 -4.30 10.21 -0.39
CA ASP A 7 -5.49 10.97 -0.70
C ASP A 7 -6.42 10.14 -1.59
N LEU A 8 -7.71 10.20 -1.30
CA LEU A 8 -8.70 9.68 -2.22
C LEU A 8 -8.71 10.55 -3.49
N PRO A 9 -8.68 9.94 -4.69
CA PRO A 9 -8.87 10.69 -5.92
C PRO A 9 -10.19 11.45 -5.88
N TYR A 10 -10.18 12.75 -6.22
CA TYR A 10 -11.40 13.56 -6.28
C TYR A 10 -12.46 12.95 -7.23
N SER A 11 -12.03 12.18 -8.23
CA SER A 11 -12.89 11.43 -9.14
C SER A 11 -13.76 10.37 -8.44
N TYR A 12 -13.33 9.88 -7.27
CA TYR A 12 -14.04 8.87 -6.49
C TYR A 12 -15.07 9.48 -5.52
N ILE A 13 -15.15 10.81 -5.42
CA ILE A 13 -16.21 11.45 -4.63
C ILE A 13 -17.54 11.33 -5.37
N ALA A 14 -18.50 10.68 -4.72
CA ALA A 14 -19.90 10.72 -5.12
C ALA A 14 -20.48 12.09 -4.76
N LYS A 15 -20.73 12.92 -5.78
CA LYS A 15 -21.23 14.28 -5.61
C LYS A 15 -22.54 14.49 -6.36
N LYS A 16 -23.47 15.22 -5.74
CA LYS A 16 -24.72 15.64 -6.37
C LYS A 16 -24.63 17.13 -6.67
N ARG A 17 -24.68 17.48 -7.95
CA ARG A 17 -24.77 18.89 -8.35
C ARG A 17 -26.15 19.43 -7.97
N GLN A 18 -26.17 20.61 -7.38
CA GLN A 18 -27.36 21.38 -7.08
C GLN A 18 -27.25 22.73 -7.80
N LYS A 19 -28.35 23.49 -7.83
CA LYS A 19 -28.43 24.77 -8.56
C LYS A 19 -27.31 25.74 -8.17
N ASP A 20 -27.02 25.82 -6.86
CA ASP A 20 -26.06 26.79 -6.30
C ASP A 20 -24.92 26.11 -5.52
N GLY A 21 -24.65 24.82 -5.76
CA GLY A 21 -23.62 24.11 -5.00
C GLY A 21 -23.43 22.64 -5.34
N VAL A 22 -22.60 22.00 -4.53
CA VAL A 22 -22.32 20.57 -4.59
C VAL A 22 -22.59 19.98 -3.22
N SER A 23 -23.47 18.99 -3.13
CA SER A 23 -23.63 18.20 -1.92
C SER A 23 -22.87 16.89 -2.04
N VAL A 24 -22.26 16.50 -0.92
CA VAL A 24 -21.62 15.21 -0.73
C VAL A 24 -22.31 14.53 0.45
N GLU A 25 -22.65 13.27 0.26
CA GLU A 25 -23.33 12.48 1.28
C GLU A 25 -22.28 11.75 2.11
N PHE A 26 -22.25 12.04 3.41
CA PHE A 26 -21.45 11.30 4.37
C PHE A 26 -22.25 10.08 4.82
N ASP A 27 -21.56 8.95 4.95
CA ASP A 27 -22.20 7.72 5.35
C ASP A 27 -22.27 7.61 6.86
N TRP A 28 -23.44 7.31 7.39
CA TRP A 28 -23.54 6.78 8.75
C TRP A 28 -23.27 5.28 8.70
N ALA A 29 -22.67 4.74 9.76
CA ALA A 29 -22.39 3.31 9.88
C ALA A 29 -23.69 2.51 10.08
N ASN A 30 -24.52 2.44 9.02
CA ASN A 30 -25.73 1.65 8.98
C ASN A 30 -25.37 0.16 8.90
N GLU A 31 -26.28 -0.69 9.36
CA GLU A 31 -26.03 -2.13 9.50
C GLU A 31 -25.76 -2.81 8.15
N THR A 32 -26.45 -2.40 7.09
CA THR A 32 -26.27 -2.95 5.75
C THR A 32 -24.87 -2.67 5.18
N ASP A 33 -24.37 -1.45 5.35
CA ASP A 33 -23.03 -1.07 4.89
C ASP A 33 -21.95 -1.72 5.75
N ILE A 34 -22.17 -1.88 7.06
CA ILE A 34 -21.28 -2.65 7.94
C ILE A 34 -21.13 -4.08 7.41
N GLN A 35 -22.23 -4.78 7.12
CA GLN A 35 -22.19 -6.14 6.59
C GLN A 35 -21.48 -6.23 5.23
N LYS A 36 -21.66 -5.23 4.36
CA LYS A 36 -20.94 -5.15 3.06
C LYS A 36 -19.44 -4.93 3.26
N ILE A 37 -19.04 -4.06 4.19
CA ILE A 37 -17.65 -3.82 4.56
C ILE A 37 -17.03 -5.08 5.15
N GLU A 38 -17.76 -5.84 5.96
CA GLU A 38 -17.29 -7.13 6.50
C GLU A 38 -17.03 -8.14 5.40
N LYS A 39 -17.95 -8.27 4.42
CA LYS A 39 -17.75 -9.14 3.25
C LYS A 39 -16.52 -8.73 2.44
N LEU A 40 -16.35 -7.44 2.18
CA LEU A 40 -15.19 -6.90 1.47
C LEU A 40 -13.89 -7.17 2.25
N THR A 41 -13.90 -6.95 3.55
CA THR A 41 -12.78 -7.19 4.45
C THR A 41 -12.42 -8.67 4.50
N ALA A 42 -13.41 -9.57 4.54
CA ALA A 42 -13.20 -11.01 4.51
C ALA A 42 -12.58 -11.47 3.19
N LEU A 43 -13.01 -10.90 2.06
CA LEU A 43 -12.40 -11.15 0.75
C LEU A 43 -10.92 -10.77 0.75
N LEU A 44 -10.57 -9.57 1.22
CA LEU A 44 -9.19 -9.11 1.27
C LEU A 44 -8.34 -9.94 2.25
N ASN A 45 -8.88 -10.30 3.42
CA ASN A 45 -8.19 -11.14 4.40
C ASN A 45 -7.89 -12.57 3.88
N LYS A 46 -8.72 -13.11 2.98
CA LYS A 46 -8.47 -14.41 2.34
C LYS A 46 -7.29 -14.37 1.36
N ASN A 47 -6.91 -13.18 0.91
CA ASN A 47 -5.91 -12.95 -0.12
C ASN A 47 -4.67 -12.22 0.44
N ILE A 48 -4.32 -12.46 1.71
CA ILE A 48 -3.02 -12.05 2.26
C ILE A 48 -1.90 -12.90 1.66
N ASN A 49 -0.67 -12.39 1.70
CA ASN A 49 0.54 -13.01 1.16
C ASN A 49 0.58 -13.15 -0.37
N ILE A 50 -0.24 -12.39 -1.10
CA ILE A 50 -0.13 -12.27 -2.55
C ILE A 50 0.80 -11.10 -2.92
N ASP A 51 1.49 -11.20 -4.03
CA ASP A 51 2.32 -10.11 -4.56
C ASP A 51 1.47 -8.93 -5.09
N TYR A 52 2.13 -7.82 -5.40
CA TYR A 52 1.47 -6.62 -5.89
C TYR A 52 0.71 -6.82 -7.21
N LYS A 53 1.24 -7.62 -8.13
CA LYS A 53 0.59 -7.87 -9.44
C LYS A 53 -0.70 -8.67 -9.25
N SER A 54 -0.63 -9.75 -8.48
CA SER A 54 -1.76 -10.58 -8.08
C SER A 54 -2.81 -9.77 -7.33
N PHE A 55 -2.40 -8.84 -6.47
CA PHE A 55 -3.31 -7.91 -5.81
C PHE A 55 -4.00 -6.97 -6.81
N LYS A 56 -3.30 -6.44 -7.82
CA LYS A 56 -3.91 -5.60 -8.86
C LYS A 56 -4.90 -6.36 -9.74
N GLU A 57 -4.69 -7.65 -9.94
CA GLU A 57 -5.67 -8.52 -10.59
C GLU A 57 -6.87 -8.79 -9.68
N LEU A 58 -6.65 -9.05 -8.39
CA LEU A 58 -7.72 -9.18 -7.40
C LEU A 58 -8.59 -7.91 -7.34
N GLU A 59 -7.96 -6.73 -7.24
CA GLU A 59 -8.63 -5.43 -7.14
C GLU A 59 -9.62 -5.19 -8.29
N LYS A 60 -9.25 -5.58 -9.51
CA LYS A 60 -10.12 -5.50 -10.71
C LYS A 60 -11.31 -6.45 -10.65
N ASN A 61 -11.16 -7.56 -9.94
CA ASN A 61 -12.14 -8.65 -9.88
C ASN A 61 -12.96 -8.66 -8.56
N ILE A 62 -12.81 -7.64 -7.70
CA ILE A 62 -13.60 -7.53 -6.48
C ILE A 62 -15.08 -7.39 -6.85
N PRO A 63 -15.98 -8.28 -6.36
CA PRO A 63 -17.40 -8.19 -6.64
C PRO A 63 -17.97 -6.83 -6.21
N GLN A 64 -18.95 -6.32 -6.97
CA GLN A 64 -19.61 -5.08 -6.62
C GLN A 64 -20.59 -5.29 -5.45
N PHE A 65 -20.23 -4.82 -4.25
CA PHE A 65 -21.07 -4.89 -3.03
C PHE A 65 -21.95 -3.65 -2.85
N PHE A 66 -21.54 -2.51 -3.41
CA PHE A 66 -22.24 -1.23 -3.30
C PHE A 66 -22.79 -0.80 -4.66
N HIS A 67 -23.99 -0.22 -4.68
CA HIS A 67 -24.60 0.31 -5.92
C HIS A 67 -23.72 1.37 -6.59
N ASN A 68 -22.99 2.16 -5.79
CA ASN A 68 -22.08 3.17 -6.29
C ASN A 68 -20.65 2.63 -6.35
N SER A 69 -20.14 2.43 -7.57
CA SER A 69 -18.77 1.94 -7.81
C SER A 69 -17.69 2.88 -7.26
N LYS A 70 -17.96 4.19 -7.22
CA LYS A 70 -17.02 5.17 -6.63
C LYS A 70 -16.90 4.99 -5.12
N LYS A 71 -18.02 4.79 -4.42
CA LYS A 71 -18.03 4.48 -2.98
C LYS A 71 -17.25 3.19 -2.71
N GLN A 72 -17.49 2.15 -3.50
CA GLN A 72 -16.74 0.91 -3.38
C GLN A 72 -15.23 1.11 -3.55
N ASN A 73 -14.79 1.83 -4.59
CA ASN A 73 -13.37 2.10 -4.82
C ASN A 73 -12.75 2.93 -3.68
N CYS A 74 -13.46 3.92 -3.15
CA CYS A 74 -13.03 4.65 -1.95
C CYS A 74 -12.88 3.75 -0.73
N LEU A 75 -13.83 2.84 -0.49
CA LEU A 75 -13.78 1.91 0.64
C LEU A 75 -12.64 0.92 0.50
N ILE A 76 -12.42 0.35 -0.70
CA ILE A 76 -11.27 -0.51 -0.99
C ILE A 76 -9.97 0.25 -0.69
N THR A 77 -9.84 1.47 -1.21
CA THR A 77 -8.67 2.33 -1.00
C THR A 77 -8.46 2.64 0.49
N THR A 78 -9.54 2.96 1.21
CA THR A 78 -9.52 3.26 2.65
C THR A 78 -9.08 2.04 3.47
N ILE A 79 -9.64 0.87 3.17
CA ILE A 79 -9.26 -0.38 3.83
C ILE A 79 -7.79 -0.70 3.55
N PHE A 80 -7.39 -0.60 2.29
CA PHE A 80 -6.02 -0.88 1.88
C PHE A 80 -5.02 0.04 2.59
N TYR A 81 -5.18 1.37 2.50
CA TYR A 81 -4.22 2.33 3.06
C TYR A 81 -4.07 2.30 4.58
N HIS A 82 -5.10 1.89 5.32
CA HIS A 82 -5.09 1.96 6.78
C HIS A 82 -4.84 0.63 7.47
N PHE A 83 -5.09 -0.48 6.78
CA PHE A 83 -5.07 -1.80 7.41
C PHE A 83 -4.14 -2.81 6.73
N PHE A 84 -3.69 -2.51 5.51
CA PHE A 84 -2.76 -3.34 4.77
C PHE A 84 -1.53 -2.54 4.33
N HIS A 85 -0.44 -3.25 4.10
CA HIS A 85 0.71 -2.71 3.39
C HIS A 85 1.46 -3.82 2.68
N PHE A 86 2.35 -3.42 1.77
CA PHE A 86 3.24 -4.31 1.08
C PHE A 86 4.56 -4.38 1.84
N GLU A 87 4.93 -5.57 2.27
CA GLU A 87 6.19 -5.84 2.96
C GLU A 87 7.02 -6.87 2.20
N GLN A 88 8.32 -6.89 2.45
CA GLN A 88 9.20 -7.92 1.92
C GLN A 88 8.73 -9.28 2.44
N ASN A 89 8.81 -10.30 1.58
CA ASN A 89 8.39 -11.65 1.97
C ASN A 89 9.26 -12.15 3.13
N PRO A 90 8.69 -12.54 4.29
CA PRO A 90 9.47 -13.00 5.45
C PRO A 90 10.35 -14.23 5.15
N LYS A 91 9.98 -15.04 4.16
CA LYS A 91 10.83 -16.16 3.71
C LYS A 91 12.13 -15.67 3.09
N THR A 92 12.05 -14.60 2.31
CA THR A 92 13.19 -13.97 1.68
C THR A 92 14.13 -13.36 2.70
N GLU A 93 13.58 -12.62 3.67
CA GLU A 93 14.36 -12.01 4.74
C GLU A 93 15.16 -13.05 5.55
N LYS A 94 14.55 -14.20 5.86
CA LYS A 94 15.25 -15.32 6.51
C LYS A 94 16.44 -15.84 5.71
N ILE A 95 16.31 -15.94 4.39
CA ILE A 95 17.39 -16.43 3.54
C ILE A 95 18.50 -15.38 3.43
N LEU A 96 18.13 -14.11 3.30
CA LEU A 96 19.09 -13.01 3.31
C LEU A 96 19.89 -12.99 4.62
N ASN A 97 19.23 -13.14 5.77
CA ASN A 97 19.90 -13.22 7.07
C ASN A 97 20.88 -14.41 7.14
N LYS A 98 20.50 -15.59 6.63
CA LYS A 98 21.41 -16.75 6.52
C LYS A 98 22.65 -16.42 5.68
N ILE A 99 22.48 -15.69 4.57
CA ILE A 99 23.61 -15.25 3.74
C ILE A 99 24.48 -14.26 4.51
N SER A 100 23.89 -13.26 5.16
CA SER A 100 24.60 -12.22 5.93
C SER A 100 25.43 -12.79 7.09
N GLU A 101 24.96 -13.87 7.72
CA GLU A 101 25.72 -14.58 8.77
C GLU A 101 27.05 -15.16 8.25
N LYS A 102 27.08 -15.62 7.00
CA LYS A 102 28.28 -16.20 6.35
C LYS A 102 29.11 -15.16 5.60
N TYR A 103 28.46 -14.14 5.06
CA TYR A 103 29.06 -13.12 4.20
C TYR A 103 28.74 -11.73 4.74
N LEU A 104 29.57 -11.22 5.66
CA LEU A 104 29.35 -9.96 6.37
C LEU A 104 29.17 -8.73 5.47
N HIS A 105 29.69 -8.75 4.24
CA HIS A 105 29.52 -7.66 3.28
C HIS A 105 28.15 -7.66 2.57
N ILE A 106 27.38 -8.74 2.70
CA ILE A 106 26.04 -8.89 2.12
C ILE A 106 25.00 -8.67 3.22
N GLU A 107 24.75 -7.41 3.56
CA GLU A 107 23.80 -7.03 4.62
C GLU A 107 22.36 -6.85 4.10
N ASN A 108 22.23 -6.58 2.80
CA ASN A 108 20.95 -6.25 2.18
C ASN A 108 20.87 -6.81 0.73
N VAL A 109 19.70 -6.68 0.11
CA VAL A 109 19.43 -7.19 -1.25
C VAL A 109 20.28 -6.48 -2.32
N GLU A 110 20.62 -5.21 -2.12
CA GLU A 110 21.47 -4.44 -3.02
C GLU A 110 22.90 -5.00 -3.03
N ASN A 111 23.49 -5.24 -1.87
CA ASN A 111 24.81 -5.85 -1.74
C ASN A 111 24.83 -7.26 -2.34
N LEU A 112 23.77 -8.04 -2.16
CA LEU A 112 23.64 -9.36 -2.79
C LEU A 112 23.63 -9.25 -4.33
N ARG A 113 22.90 -8.28 -4.88
CA ARG A 113 22.87 -8.03 -6.33
C ARG A 113 24.24 -7.61 -6.87
N LEU A 114 24.97 -6.75 -6.15
CA LEU A 114 26.34 -6.36 -6.50
C LEU A 114 27.26 -7.58 -6.51
N PHE A 115 27.20 -8.43 -5.48
CA PHE A 115 27.97 -9.68 -5.45
C PHE A 115 27.68 -10.58 -6.66
N VAL A 116 26.40 -10.78 -6.97
CA VAL A 116 25.98 -11.57 -8.15
C VAL A 116 26.50 -10.95 -9.44
N TRP A 117 26.46 -9.62 -9.55
CA TRP A 117 26.97 -8.90 -10.72
C TRP A 117 28.49 -9.04 -10.87
N ASP A 118 29.24 -8.97 -9.77
CA ASP A 118 30.70 -9.15 -9.77
C ASP A 118 31.07 -10.58 -10.19
N TYR A 119 30.34 -11.58 -9.70
CA TYR A 119 30.49 -12.97 -10.13
C TYR A 119 30.25 -13.11 -11.64
N ILE A 120 29.14 -12.57 -12.15
CA ILE A 120 28.80 -12.59 -13.59
C ILE A 120 29.87 -11.86 -14.41
N SER A 121 30.38 -10.72 -13.92
CA SER A 121 31.43 -9.95 -14.60
C SER A 121 32.72 -10.76 -14.73
N LYS A 122 33.09 -11.49 -13.67
CA LYS A 122 34.31 -12.29 -13.63
C LYS A 122 34.24 -13.57 -14.46
N TYR A 123 33.12 -14.30 -14.42
CA TYR A 123 33.01 -15.63 -15.01
C TYR A 123 32.23 -15.68 -16.33
N TYR A 124 31.39 -14.68 -16.60
CA TYR A 124 30.50 -14.61 -17.77
C TYR A 124 30.69 -13.31 -18.58
N GLN A 125 31.81 -12.60 -18.41
CA GLN A 125 32.13 -11.37 -19.16
C GLN A 125 31.05 -10.28 -19.05
N GLY A 126 30.34 -10.23 -17.92
CA GLY A 126 29.33 -9.21 -17.62
C GLY A 126 27.94 -9.49 -18.20
N PHE A 127 27.75 -10.62 -18.89
CA PHE A 127 26.45 -10.98 -19.47
C PHE A 127 26.21 -12.50 -19.45
N VAL A 128 25.04 -12.92 -18.99
CA VAL A 128 24.65 -14.33 -18.99
C VAL A 128 23.56 -14.55 -20.04
N GLU A 129 23.84 -15.40 -21.02
CA GLU A 129 22.84 -15.80 -22.00
C GLU A 129 21.67 -16.57 -21.35
N LYS A 130 20.49 -16.55 -21.98
CA LYS A 130 19.28 -17.14 -21.42
C LYS A 130 19.42 -18.66 -21.13
N ASN A 131 20.12 -19.39 -22.00
CA ASN A 131 20.45 -20.81 -21.86
C ASN A 131 21.43 -21.09 -20.70
N GLN A 132 22.28 -20.13 -20.33
CA GLN A 132 23.29 -20.24 -19.27
C GLN A 132 22.79 -19.74 -17.92
N ARG A 133 21.69 -18.96 -17.88
CA ARG A 133 21.15 -18.35 -16.66
C ARG A 133 20.93 -19.36 -15.54
N SER A 134 20.37 -20.53 -15.84
CA SER A 134 20.13 -21.57 -14.83
C SER A 134 21.43 -22.09 -14.24
N THR A 135 22.46 -22.26 -15.06
CA THR A 135 23.79 -22.72 -14.64
C THR A 135 24.47 -21.67 -13.76
N ALA A 136 24.50 -20.41 -14.21
CA ALA A 136 25.09 -19.31 -13.44
C ALA A 136 24.41 -19.12 -12.07
N LEU A 137 23.08 -19.14 -12.03
CA LEU A 137 22.34 -19.08 -10.76
C LEU A 137 22.65 -20.28 -9.86
N SER A 138 22.84 -21.47 -10.44
CA SER A 138 23.18 -22.67 -9.67
C SER A 138 24.56 -22.59 -9.05
N GLU A 139 25.55 -22.14 -9.82
CA GLU A 139 26.92 -21.95 -9.31
C GLU A 139 26.96 -20.95 -8.16
N ILE A 140 26.33 -19.78 -8.33
CA ILE A 140 26.29 -18.74 -7.29
C ILE A 140 25.50 -19.24 -6.07
N SER A 141 24.38 -19.95 -6.28
CA SER A 141 23.56 -20.44 -5.17
C SER A 141 24.29 -21.48 -4.30
N ASN A 142 25.23 -22.24 -4.89
CA ASN A 142 26.05 -23.19 -4.16
C ASN A 142 26.99 -22.49 -3.16
N ASP A 143 27.53 -21.32 -3.50
CA ASP A 143 28.36 -20.53 -2.57
C ASP A 143 27.56 -20.14 -1.32
N PHE A 144 26.27 -19.84 -1.49
CA PHE A 144 25.36 -19.43 -0.43
C PHE A 144 24.66 -20.59 0.30
N ASP A 145 24.81 -21.84 -0.15
CA ASP A 145 24.08 -23.00 0.38
C ASP A 145 22.55 -22.77 0.36
N ILE A 146 22.05 -22.35 -0.80
CA ILE A 146 20.61 -22.13 -1.07
C ILE A 146 20.24 -22.70 -2.43
N GLU A 147 18.95 -22.86 -2.67
CA GLU A 147 18.45 -23.28 -3.98
C GLU A 147 18.56 -22.14 -5.02
N PRO A 148 18.83 -22.43 -6.30
CA PRO A 148 18.91 -21.41 -7.35
C PRO A 148 17.63 -20.58 -7.48
N ARG A 149 16.47 -21.22 -7.23
CA ARG A 149 15.16 -20.56 -7.20
C ARG A 149 15.03 -19.56 -6.05
N GLN A 150 15.62 -19.86 -4.91
CA GLN A 150 15.63 -18.96 -3.75
C GLN A 150 16.49 -17.73 -4.06
N LEU A 151 17.70 -17.93 -4.60
CA LEU A 151 18.57 -16.82 -5.03
C LEU A 151 17.82 -15.89 -6.00
N ASN A 152 17.22 -16.44 -7.06
CA ASN A 152 16.49 -15.64 -8.03
C ASN A 152 15.30 -14.88 -7.42
N SER A 153 14.63 -15.45 -6.42
CA SER A 153 13.53 -14.78 -5.71
C SER A 153 14.01 -13.64 -4.81
N ILE A 154 15.20 -13.74 -4.23
CA ILE A 154 15.70 -12.75 -3.26
C ILE A 154 16.26 -11.52 -3.95
N LEU A 155 16.93 -11.71 -5.10
CA LEU A 155 17.58 -10.63 -5.85
C LEU A 155 16.67 -9.44 -6.17
N TRP A 156 15.36 -9.64 -6.24
CA TRP A 156 14.39 -8.60 -6.60
C TRP A 156 13.39 -8.31 -5.48
N SER A 157 13.57 -8.91 -4.31
CA SER A 157 12.57 -8.92 -3.24
C SER A 157 12.32 -7.57 -2.57
N ASP A 158 13.23 -6.61 -2.76
CA ASP A 158 13.10 -5.22 -2.34
C ASP A 158 12.23 -4.38 -3.31
N TYR A 159 11.92 -4.90 -4.50
CA TYR A 159 11.08 -4.22 -5.48
C TYR A 159 9.63 -4.23 -5.03
N ASP A 160 8.93 -3.10 -5.21
CA ASP A 160 7.52 -2.98 -4.86
C ASP A 160 6.62 -4.04 -5.52
N SER A 161 7.00 -4.56 -6.69
CA SER A 161 6.28 -5.63 -7.39
C SER A 161 6.36 -6.98 -6.69
N GLU A 162 7.45 -7.24 -5.96
CA GLU A 162 7.74 -8.52 -5.30
C GLU A 162 7.34 -8.53 -3.82
N LYS A 163 7.01 -7.36 -3.26
CA LYS A 163 6.47 -7.27 -1.91
C LYS A 163 5.11 -7.95 -1.84
N ILE A 164 4.83 -8.56 -0.69
CA ILE A 164 3.59 -9.28 -0.44
C ILE A 164 2.64 -8.44 0.42
N LEU A 165 1.34 -8.61 0.16
CA LEU A 165 0.29 -7.95 0.92
C LEU A 165 0.19 -8.56 2.32
N ILE A 166 0.40 -7.76 3.35
CA ILE A 166 0.17 -8.18 4.73
C ILE A 166 -0.83 -7.28 5.43
N ARG A 167 -1.50 -7.84 6.44
CA ARG A 167 -2.40 -7.10 7.31
C ARG A 167 -1.63 -6.57 8.51
N TYR A 168 -1.56 -5.26 8.62
CA TYR A 168 -0.85 -4.57 9.69
C TYR A 168 -1.69 -4.31 10.93
N ARG A 169 -3.00 -4.09 10.75
CA ARG A 169 -3.93 -3.76 11.84
C ARG A 169 -5.24 -4.54 11.74
N PRO A 170 -5.90 -4.84 12.87
CA PRO A 170 -7.23 -5.43 12.85
C PRO A 170 -8.24 -4.44 12.26
N ILE A 171 -9.15 -4.95 11.42
CA ILE A 171 -10.16 -4.14 10.73
C ILE A 171 -11.45 -4.17 11.53
N LYS A 172 -11.97 -3.00 11.90
CA LYS A 172 -13.31 -2.84 12.46
C LYS A 172 -14.17 -2.09 11.43
N PRO A 173 -15.28 -2.66 10.93
CA PRO A 173 -16.09 -2.04 9.87
C PRO A 173 -16.53 -0.60 10.18
N LYS A 174 -16.91 -0.33 11.44
CA LYS A 174 -17.27 1.03 11.88
C LYS A 174 -16.14 2.03 11.70
N ILE A 175 -14.90 1.62 11.97
CA ILE A 175 -13.71 2.48 11.77
C ILE A 175 -13.50 2.75 10.28
N VAL A 176 -13.72 1.77 9.41
CA VAL A 176 -13.62 1.96 7.95
C VAL A 176 -14.58 3.05 7.47
N VAL A 177 -15.83 3.07 7.96
CA VAL A 177 -16.81 4.12 7.63
C VAL A 177 -16.32 5.50 8.08
N TYR A 178 -15.79 5.61 9.29
CA TYR A 178 -15.24 6.89 9.79
C TYR A 178 -14.04 7.37 8.98
N LEU A 179 -13.12 6.47 8.63
CA LEU A 179 -11.96 6.80 7.80
C LEU A 179 -12.39 7.20 6.38
N TYR A 180 -13.38 6.52 5.81
CA TYR A 180 -13.97 6.89 4.52
C TYR A 180 -14.53 8.31 4.55
N ASN A 181 -15.35 8.63 5.56
CA ASN A 181 -15.89 9.98 5.72
C ASN A 181 -14.80 11.02 5.97
N PHE A 182 -13.78 10.68 6.74
CA PHE A 182 -12.65 11.57 6.99
C PHE A 182 -11.92 11.91 5.69
N HIS A 183 -11.56 10.90 4.90
CA HIS A 183 -10.91 11.10 3.60
C HIS A 183 -11.79 11.86 2.62
N LEU A 184 -13.10 11.61 2.64
CA LEU A 184 -14.06 12.33 1.83
C LEU A 184 -14.05 13.82 2.17
N LEU A 185 -14.08 14.16 3.46
CA LEU A 185 -13.99 15.53 3.95
C LEU A 185 -12.65 16.17 3.58
N GLU A 186 -11.53 15.52 3.86
CA GLU A 186 -10.19 16.00 3.55
C GLU A 186 -10.05 16.31 2.05
N THR A 187 -10.54 15.41 1.20
CA THR A 187 -10.49 15.59 -0.25
C THR A 187 -11.36 16.77 -0.70
N ILE A 188 -12.53 17.00 -0.10
CA ILE A 188 -13.35 18.20 -0.39
C ILE A 188 -12.62 19.48 0.01
N LEU A 189 -12.08 19.52 1.25
CA LEU A 189 -11.40 20.69 1.78
C LEU A 189 -10.17 21.06 0.95
N ARG A 190 -9.38 20.07 0.53
CA ARG A 190 -8.20 20.29 -0.32
C ARG A 190 -8.53 20.82 -1.71
N ASN A 191 -9.73 20.51 -2.21
CA ASN A 191 -10.21 21.00 -3.51
C ASN A 191 -11.10 22.25 -3.39
N SER A 192 -11.15 22.89 -2.21
CA SER A 192 -11.92 24.11 -1.97
C SER A 192 -11.02 25.34 -2.09
N THR A 193 -11.51 26.41 -2.73
CA THR A 193 -10.78 27.68 -2.85
C THR A 193 -10.81 28.50 -1.56
N SER A 194 -11.90 28.38 -0.80
CA SER A 194 -12.08 29.02 0.50
C SER A 194 -12.96 28.13 1.38
N ILE A 195 -12.75 28.20 2.69
CA ILE A 195 -13.50 27.43 3.69
C ILE A 195 -13.98 28.43 4.75
N THR A 196 -15.30 28.49 4.95
CA THR A 196 -15.91 29.29 6.01
C THR A 196 -16.40 28.36 7.10
N LEU A 197 -15.82 28.47 8.30
CA LEU A 197 -16.23 27.73 9.49
C LEU A 197 -16.99 28.66 10.44
N SER A 198 -18.28 28.40 10.66
CA SER A 198 -19.04 29.07 11.71
C SER A 198 -19.06 28.16 12.93
N VAL A 199 -18.51 28.64 14.04
CA VAL A 199 -18.52 27.90 15.29
C VAL A 199 -19.11 28.76 16.39
N PRO A 200 -20.32 28.44 16.88
CA PRO A 200 -20.93 29.20 17.95
C PRO A 200 -20.14 29.01 19.26
N ASN A 201 -19.93 30.10 20.01
CA ASN A 201 -19.32 30.14 21.36
C ASN A 201 -17.83 29.73 21.48
N LEU A 202 -17.01 30.06 20.48
CA LEU A 202 -15.65 29.53 20.33
C LEU A 202 -14.48 30.50 20.66
N LEU A 203 -14.80 31.75 21.03
CA LEU A 203 -13.86 32.88 20.97
C LEU A 203 -12.65 32.80 21.92
N GLY A 204 -12.74 32.08 23.05
CA GLY A 204 -11.66 32.05 24.04
C GLY A 204 -10.57 31.00 23.79
N TYR A 205 -10.98 29.75 23.53
CA TYR A 205 -10.05 28.62 23.57
C TYR A 205 -9.37 28.34 22.22
N ILE A 206 -10.07 28.58 21.11
CA ILE A 206 -9.59 28.23 19.77
C ILE A 206 -8.69 29.32 19.18
N THR A 207 -8.98 30.59 19.44
CA THR A 207 -8.15 31.73 19.01
C THR A 207 -6.72 31.60 19.53
N LYS A 208 -6.54 31.10 20.76
CA LYS A 208 -5.23 30.94 21.40
C LYS A 208 -4.43 29.74 20.86
N ASN A 209 -5.11 28.65 20.50
CA ASN A 209 -4.45 27.38 20.17
C ASN A 209 -4.38 27.06 18.66
N LEU A 210 -5.31 27.57 17.86
CA LEU A 210 -5.51 27.15 16.46
C LEU A 210 -4.90 28.17 15.47
N ILE A 211 -5.04 29.47 15.75
CA ILE A 211 -4.40 30.55 14.96
C ILE A 211 -2.87 30.51 15.11
N PHE A 212 -2.36 30.18 16.31
CA PHE A 212 -0.92 30.04 16.52
C PHE A 212 -0.31 28.82 15.82
N LYS A 213 -1.03 27.71 15.68
CA LYS A 213 -0.51 26.54 14.95
C LYS A 213 -0.55 26.72 13.43
N LEU A 214 -1.55 27.43 12.88
CA LEU A 214 -1.63 27.70 11.45
C LEU A 214 -0.60 28.73 10.95
N LYS A 215 -0.13 29.64 11.81
CA LYS A 215 0.95 30.59 11.49
C LYS A 215 2.37 30.02 11.61
N PHE A 216 2.53 28.81 12.15
CA PHE A 216 3.85 28.19 12.39
C PHE A 216 3.94 26.77 11.82
N THR A 217 3.52 26.62 10.56
CA THR A 217 3.99 25.51 9.72
C THR A 217 4.81 26.14 8.60
N PRO A 218 6.15 26.03 8.60
CA PRO A 218 6.98 26.48 7.49
C PRO A 218 6.69 25.70 6.20
#